data_AF-A0A7D5R2X5-F1
#
_entry.id   AF-A0A7D5R2X5-F1
#
_cell.length_a   1.000
_cell.length_b   1.000
_cell.length_c   1.000
_cell.angle_alpha   90.00
_cell.angle_beta   90.00
_cell.angle_gamma   90.00
#
_symmetry.space_group_name_H-M   'P 1'
#
loop_
_entity.id
_entity.type
_entity.pdbx_description
1 polymer ?
#
loop_
_entity_poly.entity_id
_entity_poly.type
_entity_poly.pdbx_seq_one_letter_code
_entity_poly.pdbx_strand_id
1 'polypeptide(L)' 'MPEITDEDRERVKLLQIVTSSKHEFKKLSLEQLKRLQELVEKKDYSHDKKAHKSKVKLLGKINVRIYELTEGKGIWS' A
#
# COMPACT_ATOMS: atom_id res chain seq x y z
N MET A 1 -6.74 24.43 8.29
CA MET A 1 -6.40 23.00 8.35
C MET A 1 -6.59 22.43 6.97
N PRO A 2 -5.67 21.62 6.42
CA PRO A 2 -5.92 20.94 5.15
C PRO A 2 -7.18 20.09 5.30
N GLU A 3 -8.08 20.19 4.34
CA GLU A 3 -9.33 19.42 4.32
C GLU A 3 -9.01 17.93 4.15
N ILE A 4 -9.63 17.08 4.99
CA ILE A 4 -9.46 15.64 4.88
C ILE A 4 -10.34 15.15 3.74
N THR A 5 -9.69 14.81 2.62
CA THR A 5 -10.34 14.28 1.42
C THR A 5 -10.85 12.85 1.63
N ASP A 6 -11.77 12.41 0.77
CA ASP A 6 -12.22 11.01 0.76
C ASP A 6 -11.09 10.04 0.42
N GLU A 7 -10.16 10.43 -0.46
CA GLU A 7 -8.94 9.66 -0.75
C GLU A 7 -8.06 9.50 0.50
N ASP A 8 -7.95 10.53 1.35
CA ASP A 8 -7.21 10.42 2.62
C ASP A 8 -7.88 9.43 3.58
N ARG A 9 -9.22 9.42 3.66
CA ARG A 9 -9.98 8.46 4.49
C ARG A 9 -9.82 7.04 4.00
N GLU A 10 -9.93 6.85 2.68
CA GLU A 10 -9.75 5.55 2.03
C GLU A 10 -8.32 5.01 2.25
N ARG A 11 -7.31 5.86 2.05
CA ARG A 11 -5.90 5.51 2.29
C ARG A 11 -5.69 5.05 3.73
N VAL A 12 -6.22 5.78 4.71
CA VAL A 12 -6.10 5.40 6.13
C VAL A 12 -6.79 4.07 6.42
N LYS A 13 -7.98 3.83 5.86
CA LYS A 13 -8.71 2.55 6.01
C LYS A 13 -7.90 1.37 5.46
N LEU A 14 -7.34 1.51 4.26
CA LEU A 14 -6.49 0.46 3.66
C LEU A 14 -5.19 0.26 4.45
N LEU A 15 -4.55 1.34 4.91
CA LEU A 15 -3.37 1.25 5.77
C LEU A 15 -3.66 0.54 7.09
N GLN A 16 -4.81 0.79 7.72
CA GLN A 16 -5.22 0.10 8.95
C GLN A 16 -5.29 -1.41 8.74
N ILE A 17 -5.86 -1.88 7.62
CA ILE A 17 -5.90 -3.30 7.27
C ILE A 17 -4.47 -3.86 7.18
N VAL A 18 -3.58 -3.18 6.46
CA VAL A 18 -2.17 -3.60 6.28
C VAL A 18 -1.41 -3.66 7.61
N THR A 19 -1.67 -2.71 8.51
CA THR A 19 -0.95 -2.59 9.79
C THR A 19 -1.54 -3.44 10.90
N SER A 20 -2.76 -3.94 10.74
CA SER A 20 -3.46 -4.68 11.80
C SER A 20 -2.80 -6.03 12.11
N SER A 21 -2.24 -6.72 11.11
CA SER A 21 -1.33 -7.85 11.32
C SER A 21 -0.45 -8.13 10.09
N LYS A 22 0.65 -8.87 10.28
CA LYS A 22 1.52 -9.34 9.18
C LYS A 22 0.77 -10.23 8.18
N HIS A 23 -0.31 -10.89 8.60
CA HIS A 23 -1.09 -11.80 7.76
C HIS A 23 -2.15 -11.07 6.94
N GLU A 24 -2.70 -9.97 7.45
CA GLU A 24 -3.74 -9.19 6.75
C GLU A 24 -3.22 -8.58 5.45
N PHE A 25 -1.94 -8.16 5.40
CA PHE A 25 -1.33 -7.68 4.17
C PHE A 25 -1.42 -8.72 3.02
N LYS A 26 -1.26 -10.01 3.32
CA LYS A 26 -1.32 -11.07 2.31
C LYS A 26 -2.74 -11.35 1.81
N LYS A 27 -3.76 -10.93 2.57
CA LYS A 27 -5.18 -11.12 2.27
C LYS A 27 -5.76 -10.04 1.35
N LEU A 28 -5.05 -8.92 1.15
CA LEU A 28 -5.49 -7.89 0.21
C LEU A 28 -5.60 -8.46 -1.21
N SER A 29 -6.70 -8.13 -1.89
CA SER A 29 -6.90 -8.45 -3.30
C SER A 29 -5.95 -7.62 -4.19
N LEU A 30 -5.76 -8.06 -5.43
CA LEU A 30 -4.97 -7.33 -6.42
C LEU A 30 -5.49 -5.89 -6.61
N GLU A 31 -6.81 -5.71 -6.65
CA GLU A 31 -7.45 -4.40 -6.77
C GLU A 31 -7.17 -3.51 -5.55
N GLN A 32 -7.30 -4.07 -4.34
CA GLN A 32 -7.00 -3.33 -3.11
C GLN A 32 -5.52 -2.93 -3.02
N LEU A 33 -4.61 -3.79 -3.49
CA LEU A 33 -3.18 -3.49 -3.54
C LEU A 33 -2.87 -2.37 -4.52
N LYS A 34 -3.43 -2.42 -5.74
CA LYS A 34 -3.29 -1.35 -6.74
C LYS A 34 -3.87 -0.02 -6.23
N ARG A 35 -5.04 -0.07 -5.59
CA ARG A 35 -5.67 1.13 -5.02
C ARG A 35 -4.84 1.73 -3.88
N LEU A 36 -4.33 0.89 -2.99
CA LEU A 36 -3.44 1.34 -1.91
C LEU A 36 -2.13 1.93 -2.48
N GLN A 37 -1.55 1.32 -3.51
CA GLN A 37 -0.35 1.84 -4.18
C GLN A 37 -0.60 3.27 -4.69
N GLU A 38 -1.66 3.48 -5.47
CA GLU A 38 -2.02 4.78 -6.04
C GLU A 38 -2.16 5.86 -4.94
N LEU A 39 -2.93 5.56 -3.90
CA LEU A 39 -3.20 6.50 -2.79
C LEU A 39 -1.93 6.84 -2.00
N VAL A 40 -1.04 5.87 -1.80
CA VAL A 40 0.23 6.07 -1.10
C VAL A 40 1.22 6.85 -1.96
N GLU A 41 1.26 6.62 -3.27
CA GLU A 41 2.09 7.36 -4.23
C GLU A 41 1.70 8.83 -4.29
N LYS A 42 0.40 9.15 -4.38
CA LYS A 42 -0.13 10.53 -4.40
C LYS A 42 0.21 11.33 -3.15
N LYS A 43 0.30 10.68 -1.98
CA LYS A 43 0.53 11.40 -0.72
C LYS A 43 1.97 11.88 -0.60
N ASP A 44 2.14 13.20 -0.48
CA ASP A 44 3.46 13.79 -0.22
C ASP A 44 3.84 13.68 1.26
N TYR A 45 4.98 13.02 1.51
CA TYR A 45 5.61 12.87 2.82
C TYR A 45 7.05 13.42 2.80
N SER A 46 7.45 14.19 1.79
CA SER A 46 8.81 14.74 1.63
C SER A 46 9.26 15.56 2.85
N HIS A 47 8.32 16.19 3.55
CA HIS A 47 8.53 16.97 4.77
C HIS A 47 8.86 16.11 6.01
N ASP A 48 8.60 14.79 5.98
CA ASP A 48 8.92 13.87 7.08
C ASP A 48 9.75 12.69 6.55
N LYS A 49 11.06 12.72 6.84
CA LYS A 49 12.02 11.69 6.42
C LYS A 49 11.63 10.29 6.89
N LYS A 50 11.05 10.14 8.08
CA LYS A 50 10.65 8.84 8.65
C LYS A 50 9.39 8.32 7.95
N ALA A 51 8.40 9.20 7.73
CA ALA A 51 7.20 8.86 6.98
C ALA A 51 7.54 8.51 5.53
N HIS A 52 8.39 9.30 4.86
CA HIS A 52 8.86 9.04 3.51
C HIS A 52 9.58 7.69 3.39
N LYS A 53 10.49 7.36 4.31
CA LYS A 53 11.15 6.05 4.32
C LYS A 53 10.15 4.89 4.51
N SER A 54 9.11 5.12 5.31
CA SER A 54 8.05 4.13 5.53
C SER A 54 7.16 3.96 4.30
N LYS A 55 6.82 5.06 3.60
CA LYS A 55 6.14 5.06 2.29
C LYS A 55 6.89 4.19 1.29
N VAL A 56 8.17 4.46 1.05
CA VAL A 56 8.99 3.72 0.06
C VAL A 56 9.05 2.23 0.38
N LYS A 57 9.22 1.86 1.66
CA LYS A 57 9.21 0.45 2.08
C LYS A 57 7.87 -0.23 1.83
N LEU A 58 6.76 0.47 2.08
CA LEU A 58 5.42 -0.07 1.85
C LEU A 58 5.18 -0.30 0.35
N LEU A 59 5.53 0.68 -0.49
CA LEU A 59 5.42 0.55 -1.94
C LEU A 59 6.21 -0.64 -2.48
N GLY A 60 7.45 -0.85 -2.00
CA GLY A 60 8.24 -2.03 -2.37
C GLY A 60 7.53 -3.35 -2.04
N LYS A 61 6.90 -3.46 -0.87
CA LYS A 61 6.13 -4.65 -0.48
C LYS A 61 4.88 -4.85 -1.34
N ILE A 62 4.17 -3.77 -1.67
CA ILE A 62 2.99 -3.81 -2.52
C ILE A 62 3.37 -4.29 -3.92
N ASN A 63 4.45 -3.75 -4.50
CA ASN A 63 4.92 -4.14 -5.84
C ASN A 63 5.30 -5.62 -5.91
N VAL A 64 6.04 -6.14 -4.92
CA VAL A 64 6.37 -7.57 -4.84
C VAL A 64 5.09 -8.41 -4.76
N ARG A 65 4.12 -8.00 -3.92
CA ARG A 65 2.86 -8.74 -3.78
C ARG A 65 2.01 -8.72 -5.05
N ILE A 66 1.96 -7.59 -5.76
CA ILE A 66 1.29 -7.48 -7.06
C ILE A 66 1.94 -8.44 -8.06
N TYR A 67 3.27 -8.42 -8.16
CA TYR A 67 4.04 -9.32 -9.03
C TYR A 67 3.77 -10.80 -8.73
N GLU A 68 3.76 -11.19 -7.45
CA GLU A 68 3.42 -12.56 -7.04
C GLU A 68 2.02 -12.99 -7.52
N LEU A 69 1.04 -12.08 -7.45
CA LEU A 69 -0.34 -12.35 -7.82
C LEU A 69 -0.56 -12.37 -9.34
N THR A 70 0.22 -11.60 -10.10
CA THR A 70 0.08 -11.47 -11.56
C THR A 70 0.97 -12.42 -12.35
N GLU A 71 2.22 -12.61 -11.93
CA GLU A 71 3.24 -13.35 -12.67
C GLU A 71 3.83 -14.53 -11.87
N GLY A 72 3.85 -14.42 -10.54
CA GLY A 72 4.45 -15.42 -9.64
C GLY A 72 3.78 -16.79 -9.63
N LYS A 73 2.58 -16.95 -10.23
CA LYS A 73 1.96 -18.27 -10.40
C LYS A 73 2.65 -19.14 -11.46
N GLY A 74 3.48 -18.56 -12.35
CA GLY A 74 4.14 -19.27 -13.44
C GLY A 74 5.59 -19.73 -13.16
N ILE A 75 6.22 -19.30 -12.07
CA ILE A 75 7.64 -19.60 -11.77
C ILE A 75 7.78 -20.79 -10.81
N TRP A 76 6.69 -21.21 -10.17
CA TRP A 76 6.65 -22.37 -9.25
C TRP A 76 5.49 -23.33 -9.54
N SER A 77 4.94 -23.30 -10.77
CA SER A 77 4.03 -24.34 -11.27
C SER A 77 4.77 -25.40 -12.08
#